data_AF-A0A533I241-F1
#
_entry.id   AF-A0A533I241-F1
#
_cell.length_a   1.000
_cell.length_b   1.000
_cell.length_c   1.000
_cell.angle_alpha   90.00
_cell.angle_beta   90.00
_cell.angle_gamma   90.00
#
_symmetry.space_group_name_H-M   'P 1'
#
loop_
_entity.id
_entity.type
_entity.pdbx_description
1 polymer ?
#
loop_
_entity_poly.entity_id
_entity_poly.type
_entity_poly.pdbx_seq_one_letter_code
_entity_poly.pdbx_strand_id
1 'polypeptide(L)'
;MTGKIMKPLAILLLSAAFPGLAAAEDVFIRVEAKRGNDAAIAAAEDWQSRVTGLPAVIFPLGETWTAIGFGPLPREAAEAQMAALKQARSIPADSLLTPAAGVDATALPDAGVDQTGGASIIEAAPDAAGASTAGVTAPEPIVVEPPAPDQFIRLEAFQSRAEADGALTRWRQSIPEAGLWEMPNGWFAIAAGPLSEAAADQWLAALKNGKAIPDDAMITPQPEMGEGVTPGTAPDWPENPEKLPDMPPIADIQDLLIWAGFYDGEVDGQTGPKTRSAIAAAVASQREAADPALALLRLAEERDEWRQDMGLETLNDDHTGLSLTAPTGMIRHERNDRALSIYGPKDESGAALILFSTPGGQQEMTDLTGLVTALGWVPAPDRQISNGRAVLSGQNETHIGRSESRVADGHVEGWVLIWPVGDAANAPRIAAEIADSFTRSQPSAAERQTVDSEVAAGDPTEAGAGETPDSSLPETPAAN
;
A
#
# COMPACT_ATOMS: atom_id res chain seq x y z
N MET A 1 13.71 20.60 -63.23
CA MET A 1 15.13 20.38 -63.60
C MET A 1 15.91 20.38 -62.29
N THR A 2 16.04 19.24 -61.60
CA THR A 2 16.95 18.13 -61.91
C THR A 2 18.38 18.62 -62.12
N GLY A 3 19.20 18.48 -61.07
CA GLY A 3 20.64 18.66 -61.09
C GLY A 3 21.30 17.66 -60.15
N LYS A 4 21.23 16.38 -60.53
CA LYS A 4 22.02 15.25 -60.02
C LYS A 4 23.45 15.39 -60.58
N ILE A 5 24.50 15.15 -59.79
CA ILE A 5 25.86 14.65 -60.16
C ILE A 5 26.53 14.30 -58.81
N MET A 6 26.58 13.02 -58.39
CA MET A 6 27.57 11.95 -58.68
C MET A 6 28.65 11.79 -57.58
N LYS A 7 28.47 10.70 -56.80
CA LYS A 7 29.42 9.71 -56.21
C LYS A 7 30.93 9.88 -56.53
N PRO A 8 31.85 9.53 -55.60
CA PRO A 8 32.13 8.11 -55.35
C PRO A 8 32.43 7.66 -53.90
N LEU A 9 32.48 6.34 -53.83
CA LEU A 9 32.61 5.38 -52.75
C LEU A 9 34.01 5.37 -52.07
N ALA A 10 33.98 5.18 -50.75
CA ALA A 10 34.93 4.52 -49.85
C ALA A 10 36.43 4.85 -49.87
N ILE A 11 36.91 5.37 -48.74
CA ILE A 11 38.05 4.78 -48.02
C ILE A 11 37.68 4.73 -46.53
N LEU A 12 37.60 3.50 -46.01
CA LEU A 12 37.52 3.17 -44.61
C LEU A 12 38.92 3.38 -44.01
N LEU A 13 39.10 4.48 -43.29
CA LEU A 13 40.28 4.71 -42.45
C LEU A 13 39.84 4.66 -41.00
N LEU A 14 40.08 3.48 -40.41
CA LEU A 14 40.08 3.24 -38.99
C LEU A 14 41.22 4.06 -38.37
N SER A 15 40.88 5.24 -37.83
CA SER A 15 41.81 6.08 -37.08
C SER A 15 41.45 6.01 -35.60
N ALA A 16 42.43 5.59 -34.82
CA ALA A 16 42.40 5.32 -33.40
C ALA A 16 41.79 6.47 -32.58
N ALA A 17 41.04 6.08 -31.53
CA ALA A 17 40.61 6.96 -30.46
C ALA A 17 41.85 7.57 -29.76
N PHE A 18 42.04 8.86 -29.95
CA PHE A 18 42.73 9.69 -28.98
C PHE A 18 41.65 10.27 -28.06
N PRO A 19 41.67 9.98 -26.74
CA PRO A 19 40.93 10.78 -25.79
C PRO A 19 41.59 12.16 -25.78
N GLY A 20 41.06 13.08 -26.58
CA GLY A 20 41.43 14.48 -26.49
C GLY A 20 41.04 14.95 -25.09
N LEU A 21 42.03 15.41 -24.33
CA LEU A 21 41.84 16.27 -23.17
C LEU A 21 40.80 17.33 -23.55
N ALA A 22 39.57 17.18 -23.05
CA ALA A 22 38.60 18.27 -23.07
C ALA A 22 39.24 19.40 -22.27
N ALA A 23 39.54 20.52 -22.93
CA ALA A 23 39.94 21.72 -22.21
C ALA A 23 38.83 21.99 -21.17
N ALA A 24 39.22 22.17 -19.91
CA ALA A 24 38.31 22.59 -18.85
C ALA A 24 37.83 24.01 -19.20
N GLU A 25 36.75 24.09 -19.97
CA GLU A 25 36.12 25.34 -20.34
C GLU A 25 35.20 25.77 -19.21
N ASP A 26 35.45 26.93 -18.63
CA ASP A 26 34.58 27.53 -17.64
C ASP A 26 33.33 28.12 -18.31
N VAL A 27 32.17 27.89 -17.71
CA VAL A 27 30.87 28.32 -18.20
C VAL A 27 30.01 28.91 -17.07
N PHE A 28 29.07 29.76 -17.44
CA PHE A 28 28.01 30.27 -16.59
C PHE A 28 26.71 29.50 -16.84
N ILE A 29 25.97 29.18 -15.78
CA ILE A 29 24.59 28.71 -15.89
C ILE A 29 23.70 29.94 -16.00
N ARG A 30 23.20 30.25 -17.20
CA ARG A 30 22.31 31.39 -17.44
C ARG A 30 20.86 30.98 -17.18
N VAL A 31 20.20 31.70 -16.28
CA VAL A 31 18.83 31.40 -15.84
C VAL A 31 17.81 32.43 -16.32
N GLU A 32 18.23 33.67 -16.55
CA GLU A 32 17.32 34.73 -16.99
C GLU A 32 18.06 35.81 -17.78
N ALA A 33 17.35 36.63 -18.54
CA ALA A 33 17.86 37.87 -19.11
C ALA A 33 16.83 39.01 -18.98
N LYS A 34 17.29 40.19 -18.59
CA LYS A 34 16.48 41.40 -18.44
C LYS A 34 16.98 42.52 -19.36
N ARG A 35 16.09 43.46 -19.71
CA ARG A 35 16.49 44.70 -20.40
C ARG A 35 16.98 45.71 -19.37
N GLY A 36 18.16 46.26 -19.60
CA GLY A 36 18.81 47.21 -18.69
C GLY A 36 19.46 46.55 -17.46
N ASN A 37 20.41 47.27 -16.87
CA ASN A 37 21.27 46.74 -15.80
C ASN A 37 20.55 46.70 -14.44
N ASP A 38 19.80 47.76 -14.09
CA ASP A 38 19.12 47.86 -12.79
C ASP A 38 18.09 46.74 -12.57
N ALA A 39 17.34 46.39 -13.63
CA ALA A 39 16.38 45.28 -13.59
C ALA A 39 17.07 43.91 -13.50
N ALA A 40 18.27 43.77 -14.08
CA ALA A 40 19.06 42.56 -14.01
C ALA A 40 19.69 42.37 -12.62
N ILE A 41 20.13 43.46 -11.98
CA ILE A 41 20.64 43.45 -10.60
C ILE A 41 19.56 42.98 -9.63
N ALA A 42 18.37 43.61 -9.65
CA ALA A 42 17.28 43.23 -8.76
C ALA A 42 16.82 41.77 -8.97
N ALA A 43 16.79 41.30 -10.23
CA ALA A 43 16.50 39.89 -10.52
C ALA A 43 17.59 38.96 -10.01
N ALA A 44 18.86 39.35 -10.12
CA ALA A 44 19.98 38.54 -9.67
C ALA A 44 20.06 38.45 -8.13
N GLU A 45 19.65 39.48 -7.39
CA GLU A 45 19.49 39.43 -5.92
C GLU A 45 18.40 38.43 -5.51
N ASP A 46 17.25 38.46 -6.19
CA ASP A 46 16.17 37.48 -5.98
C ASP A 46 16.66 36.06 -6.29
N TRP A 47 17.36 35.87 -7.41
CA TRP A 47 17.98 34.58 -7.75
C TRP A 47 19.05 34.12 -6.76
N GLN A 48 19.85 35.03 -6.19
CA GLN A 48 20.85 34.71 -5.17
C GLN A 48 20.22 34.21 -3.87
N SER A 49 19.02 34.71 -3.53
CA SER A 49 18.27 34.26 -2.36
C SER A 49 17.65 32.87 -2.55
N ARG A 50 17.28 32.53 -3.80
CA ARG A 50 16.65 31.26 -4.18
C ARG A 50 17.66 30.13 -4.38
N VAL A 51 18.80 30.43 -4.97
CA VAL A 51 19.88 29.47 -5.24
C VAL A 51 21.05 29.80 -4.33
N THR A 52 21.09 29.15 -3.18
CA THR A 52 22.16 29.30 -2.20
C THR A 52 23.35 28.40 -2.56
N GLY A 53 24.57 28.87 -2.29
CA GLY A 53 25.80 28.10 -2.56
C GLY A 53 26.44 28.30 -3.94
N LEU A 54 25.81 29.04 -4.85
CA LEU A 54 26.44 29.53 -6.08
C LEU A 54 26.36 31.06 -6.15
N PRO A 55 27.47 31.76 -6.47
CA PRO A 55 27.44 33.20 -6.62
C PRO A 55 26.71 33.60 -7.91
N ALA A 56 25.72 34.48 -7.76
CA ALA A 56 25.01 35.09 -8.86
C ALA A 56 25.90 36.16 -9.52
N VAL A 57 25.84 36.21 -10.84
CA VAL A 57 26.55 37.17 -11.68
C VAL A 57 25.61 37.72 -12.73
N ILE A 58 25.91 38.94 -13.18
CA ILE A 58 25.27 39.54 -14.35
C ILE A 58 26.31 39.80 -15.43
N PHE A 59 25.94 39.64 -16.71
CA PHE A 59 26.84 39.92 -17.82
C PHE A 59 26.08 40.39 -19.07
N PRO A 60 26.68 41.27 -19.89
CA PRO A 60 26.02 41.80 -21.08
C PRO A 60 25.87 40.73 -22.16
N LEU A 61 24.68 40.65 -22.77
CA LEU A 61 24.42 39.82 -23.97
C LEU A 61 24.39 40.65 -25.27
N GLY A 62 24.54 41.97 -25.16
CA GLY A 62 24.48 42.95 -26.25
C GLY A 62 24.19 44.34 -25.70
N GLU A 63 23.84 45.29 -26.56
CA GLU A 63 23.68 46.71 -26.16
C GLU A 63 22.49 46.98 -25.22
N THR A 64 21.51 46.07 -25.15
CA THR A 64 20.22 46.32 -24.46
C THR A 64 19.79 45.24 -23.47
N TRP A 65 20.48 44.10 -23.42
CA TRP A 65 20.09 42.95 -22.61
C TRP A 65 21.24 42.48 -21.74
N THR A 66 20.91 42.18 -20.48
CA THR A 66 21.84 41.71 -19.45
C THR A 66 21.35 40.34 -18.97
N ALA A 67 22.22 39.35 -19.03
CA ALA A 67 21.97 38.01 -18.50
C ALA A 67 22.14 37.99 -16.98
N ILE A 68 21.41 37.09 -16.34
CA ILE A 68 21.60 36.65 -14.95
C ILE A 68 22.00 35.18 -14.99
N GLY A 69 23.04 34.83 -14.24
CA GLY A 69 23.50 33.45 -14.14
C GLY A 69 24.37 33.18 -12.92
N PHE A 70 24.90 31.96 -12.85
CA PHE A 70 25.73 31.48 -11.74
C PHE A 70 27.08 30.97 -12.27
N GLY A 71 28.17 31.25 -11.54
CA GLY A 71 29.53 30.80 -11.89
C GLY A 71 30.56 31.93 -11.97
N PRO A 72 31.70 31.73 -12.66
CA PRO A 72 31.97 30.64 -13.60
C PRO A 72 32.29 29.29 -12.93
N LEU A 73 31.93 28.19 -13.60
CA LEU A 73 32.17 26.80 -13.16
C LEU A 73 32.77 25.98 -14.31
N PRO A 74 33.61 24.96 -14.05
CA PRO A 74 34.03 24.01 -15.08
C PRO A 74 32.82 23.37 -15.77
N ARG A 75 32.84 23.22 -17.10
CA ARG A 75 31.69 22.73 -17.89
C ARG A 75 31.01 21.49 -17.31
N GLU A 76 31.78 20.47 -16.94
CA GLU A 76 31.22 19.22 -16.39
C GLU A 76 30.48 19.45 -15.06
N ALA A 77 31.02 20.30 -14.19
CA ALA A 77 30.36 20.68 -12.94
C ALA A 77 29.13 21.55 -13.19
N ALA A 78 29.17 22.45 -14.18
CA ALA A 78 28.04 23.29 -14.55
C ALA A 78 26.90 22.49 -15.20
N GLU A 79 27.20 21.46 -15.99
CA GLU A 79 26.21 20.54 -16.57
C GLU A 79 25.52 19.71 -15.49
N ALA A 80 26.30 19.13 -14.57
CA ALA A 80 25.77 18.40 -13.43
C ALA A 80 24.89 19.29 -12.55
N GLN A 81 25.34 20.51 -12.24
CA GLN A 81 24.55 21.44 -11.43
C GLN A 81 23.31 21.96 -12.15
N MET A 82 23.40 22.30 -13.44
CA MET A 82 22.23 22.71 -14.20
C MET A 82 21.19 21.59 -14.29
N ALA A 83 21.62 20.33 -14.45
CA ALA A 83 20.73 19.18 -14.46
C ALA A 83 20.03 18.99 -13.10
N ALA A 84 20.78 19.07 -12.00
CA ALA A 84 20.23 18.98 -10.64
C ALA A 84 19.25 20.12 -10.35
N LEU A 85 19.62 21.36 -10.67
CA LEU A 85 18.76 22.54 -10.48
C LEU A 85 17.48 22.48 -11.32
N LYS A 86 17.53 21.92 -12.54
CA LYS A 86 16.33 21.71 -13.37
C LYS A 86 15.45 20.58 -12.85
N GLN A 87 16.05 19.48 -12.39
CA GLN A 87 15.31 18.38 -11.78
C GLN A 87 14.59 18.84 -10.51
N ALA A 88 15.25 19.68 -9.70
CA ALA A 88 14.67 20.33 -8.52
C ALA A 88 13.71 21.49 -8.87
N ARG A 89 13.54 21.84 -10.16
CA ARG A 89 12.77 22.99 -10.66
C ARG A 89 13.17 24.34 -10.03
N SER A 90 14.37 24.42 -9.48
CA SER A 90 14.91 25.64 -8.85
C SER A 90 15.36 26.67 -9.88
N ILE A 91 15.60 26.27 -11.12
CA ILE A 91 15.87 27.18 -12.25
C ILE A 91 14.92 26.88 -13.41
N PRO A 92 14.69 27.83 -14.32
CA PRO A 92 13.84 27.62 -15.50
C PRO A 92 14.34 26.47 -16.38
N ALA A 93 13.42 25.72 -16.98
CA ALA A 93 13.76 24.58 -17.85
C ALA A 93 14.57 25.01 -19.10
N ASP A 94 14.42 26.26 -19.54
CA ASP A 94 15.14 26.91 -20.63
C ASP A 94 16.47 27.56 -20.22
N SER A 95 16.97 27.28 -19.00
CA SER A 95 18.32 27.69 -18.58
C SER A 95 19.39 27.06 -19.47
N LEU A 96 20.45 27.82 -19.77
CA LEU A 96 21.47 27.49 -20.77
C LEU A 96 22.88 27.73 -20.23
N LEU A 97 23.85 26.96 -20.71
CA LEU A 97 25.27 27.21 -20.42
C LEU A 97 25.83 28.26 -21.39
N THR A 98 26.57 29.22 -20.83
CA THR A 98 27.25 30.27 -21.60
C THR A 98 28.76 30.18 -21.35
N PRO A 99 29.61 30.05 -22.38
CA PRO A 99 31.07 30.10 -22.20
C PRO A 99 31.51 31.35 -21.44
N ALA A 100 32.38 31.19 -20.44
CA ALA A 100 32.90 32.32 -19.66
C ALA A 100 34.01 33.08 -20.39
N ALA A 101 34.62 32.47 -21.41
CA ALA A 101 35.69 33.08 -22.19
C ALA A 101 35.19 34.33 -22.93
N GLY A 102 35.75 35.50 -22.57
CA GLY A 102 35.42 36.79 -23.19
C GLY A 102 34.12 37.44 -22.71
N VAL A 103 33.56 36.97 -21.59
CA VAL A 103 32.36 37.55 -20.96
C VAL A 103 32.76 38.44 -19.79
N ASP A 104 32.40 39.73 -19.85
CA ASP A 104 32.60 40.68 -18.75
C ASP A 104 31.50 40.51 -17.69
N ALA A 105 31.68 39.52 -16.80
CA ALA A 105 30.75 39.25 -15.70
C ALA A 105 31.00 40.13 -14.47
N THR A 106 29.93 40.66 -13.89
CA THR A 106 29.94 41.44 -12.65
C THR A 106 29.24 40.65 -11.55
N ALA A 107 29.93 40.42 -10.43
CA ALA A 107 29.35 39.80 -9.23
C ALA A 107 28.55 40.83 -8.43
N LEU A 108 27.50 40.39 -7.74
CA LEU A 108 26.68 41.27 -6.89
C LEU A 108 27.37 41.59 -5.55
N PRO A 109 27.24 42.83 -5.03
CA PRO A 109 27.76 43.22 -3.72
C PRO A 109 26.84 42.73 -2.60
N ASP A 110 27.02 41.47 -2.20
CA ASP A 110 26.78 40.87 -0.87
C ASP A 110 26.79 39.33 -0.98
N ALA A 111 27.66 38.78 -1.84
CA ALA A 111 28.06 37.39 -1.73
C ALA A 111 28.96 37.28 -0.49
N GLY A 112 28.36 36.94 0.66
CA GLY A 112 29.07 36.52 1.86
C GLY A 112 29.91 35.27 1.61
N VAL A 113 31.07 35.47 1.02
CA VAL A 113 32.25 34.60 1.04
C VAL A 113 33.46 35.50 1.17
N ASP A 114 34.37 35.16 2.07
CA ASP A 114 35.62 35.87 2.30
C ASP A 114 36.33 36.20 0.99
N GLN A 115 36.33 37.50 0.63
CA GLN A 115 37.29 38.05 -0.30
C GLN A 115 38.61 38.26 0.45
N THR A 116 39.39 37.19 0.60
CA THR A 116 40.84 37.34 0.74
C THR A 116 41.51 36.84 -0.54
N GLY A 117 41.61 37.75 -1.51
CA GLY A 117 42.26 37.48 -2.78
C GLY A 117 42.36 38.68 -3.72
N GLY A 118 42.28 39.91 -3.19
CA GLY A 118 42.68 41.08 -3.96
C GLY A 118 44.20 41.08 -4.14
N ALA A 119 44.68 40.85 -5.36
CA ALA A 119 46.00 41.31 -5.78
C ALA A 119 46.01 41.58 -7.28
N SER A 120 45.83 42.86 -7.64
CA SER A 120 46.42 43.39 -8.85
C SER A 120 47.73 44.06 -8.45
N ILE A 121 48.88 43.47 -8.80
CA ILE A 121 50.08 44.15 -9.31
C ILE A 121 51.16 43.14 -9.77
N ILE A 122 51.50 43.23 -11.07
CA ILE A 122 52.86 43.29 -11.65
C ILE A 122 53.75 42.02 -11.60
N GLU A 123 54.05 41.54 -12.81
CA GLU A 123 55.33 40.99 -13.31
C GLU A 123 56.20 40.14 -12.37
N ALA A 124 56.22 38.82 -12.61
CA ALA A 124 57.44 38.01 -12.77
C ALA A 124 57.08 36.54 -13.08
N ALA A 125 57.60 36.00 -14.19
CA ALA A 125 57.84 34.55 -14.32
C ALA A 125 58.86 34.13 -13.23
N PRO A 126 58.83 32.91 -12.65
CA PRO A 126 59.19 31.70 -13.42
C PRO A 126 58.54 30.38 -12.96
N ASP A 127 58.79 29.36 -13.80
CA ASP A 127 59.01 27.94 -13.52
C ASP A 127 58.37 27.22 -12.32
N ALA A 128 57.65 26.17 -12.71
CA ALA A 128 57.85 24.77 -12.34
C ALA A 128 57.50 24.27 -10.92
N ALA A 129 56.74 23.17 -11.00
CA ALA A 129 56.79 21.98 -10.14
C ALA A 129 56.02 22.00 -8.82
N GLY A 130 54.98 21.15 -8.82
CA GLY A 130 54.72 20.27 -7.68
C GLY A 130 53.81 20.84 -6.60
N ALA A 131 52.50 20.73 -6.81
CA ALA A 131 51.58 20.56 -5.70
C ALA A 131 50.54 19.49 -6.08
N SER A 132 50.74 18.32 -5.48
CA SER A 132 49.82 17.19 -5.47
C SER A 132 48.45 17.65 -4.98
N THR A 133 47.41 17.55 -5.81
CA THR A 133 46.01 17.64 -5.40
C THR A 133 45.57 16.29 -4.82
N ALA A 134 46.22 15.87 -3.75
CA ALA A 134 45.68 14.86 -2.85
C ALA A 134 44.73 15.56 -1.88
N GLY A 135 43.42 15.37 -2.08
CA GLY A 135 42.39 15.75 -1.10
C GLY A 135 41.62 17.02 -1.41
N VAL A 136 40.86 17.04 -2.51
CA VAL A 136 39.56 17.74 -2.50
C VAL A 136 38.53 16.66 -2.77
N THR A 137 38.01 16.08 -1.69
CA THR A 137 36.76 15.32 -1.73
C THR A 137 35.71 16.19 -2.42
N ALA A 138 35.01 15.61 -3.40
CA ALA A 138 33.86 16.23 -4.05
C ALA A 138 32.97 16.88 -2.97
N PRO A 139 32.50 18.13 -3.16
CA PRO A 139 31.51 18.68 -2.24
C PRO A 139 30.34 17.71 -2.24
N GLU A 140 29.96 17.23 -1.05
CA GLU A 140 28.80 16.38 -0.89
C GLU A 140 27.60 17.06 -1.55
N PRO A 141 26.74 16.32 -2.27
CA PRO A 141 25.58 16.91 -2.92
C PRO A 141 24.78 17.69 -1.88
N ILE A 142 24.57 18.99 -2.16
CA ILE A 142 23.72 19.84 -1.33
C ILE A 142 22.31 19.25 -1.45
N VAL A 143 21.88 18.52 -0.42
CA VAL A 143 20.50 18.08 -0.28
C VAL A 143 19.71 19.34 0.04
N VAL A 144 19.10 19.95 -0.97
CA VAL A 144 18.09 20.99 -0.75
C VAL A 144 16.91 20.27 -0.12
N GLU A 145 16.76 20.47 1.19
CA GLU A 145 15.61 19.95 1.93
C GLU A 145 14.34 20.48 1.25
N PRO A 146 13.35 19.63 0.93
CA PRO A 146 12.11 20.06 0.30
C PRO A 146 11.49 21.21 1.10
N PRO A 147 10.75 22.15 0.45
CA PRO A 147 10.09 23.23 1.17
C PRO A 147 9.27 22.63 2.33
N ALA A 148 9.40 23.22 3.51
CA ALA A 148 8.68 22.76 4.69
C ALA A 148 7.19 22.65 4.37
N PRO A 149 6.50 21.58 4.81
CA PRO A 149 5.09 21.38 4.49
C PRO A 149 4.29 22.59 4.99
N ASP A 150 3.45 23.13 4.11
CA ASP A 150 2.66 24.35 4.38
C ASP A 150 1.19 24.22 3.96
N GLN A 151 0.76 23.04 3.50
CA GLN A 151 -0.61 22.80 3.06
C GLN A 151 -1.46 22.23 4.19
N PHE A 152 -2.71 22.68 4.27
CA PHE A 152 -3.68 22.17 5.24
C PHE A 152 -4.92 21.67 4.51
N ILE A 153 -5.38 20.46 4.85
CA ILE A 153 -6.69 19.99 4.43
C ILE A 153 -7.71 20.62 5.38
N ARG A 154 -8.38 21.69 4.93
CA ARG A 154 -9.45 22.37 5.66
C ARG A 154 -10.73 21.54 5.56
N LEU A 155 -11.21 21.10 6.72
CA LEU A 155 -12.36 20.23 6.90
C LEU A 155 -13.67 21.03 6.96
N GLU A 156 -13.67 22.14 7.69
CA GLU A 156 -14.86 22.94 7.95
C GLU A 156 -14.48 24.38 8.35
N ALA A 157 -15.38 25.35 8.15
CA ALA A 157 -15.15 26.75 8.51
C ALA A 157 -16.40 27.39 9.14
N PHE A 158 -16.19 28.26 10.13
CA PHE A 158 -17.21 28.84 11.00
C PHE A 158 -16.97 30.34 11.19
N GLN A 159 -18.04 31.11 11.40
CA GLN A 159 -17.93 32.51 11.82
C GLN A 159 -17.81 32.65 13.34
N SER A 160 -18.38 31.70 14.09
CA SER A 160 -18.39 31.71 15.55
C SER A 160 -17.28 30.84 16.11
N ARG A 161 -16.47 31.43 16.99
CA ARG A 161 -15.42 30.69 17.72
C ARG A 161 -15.98 29.51 18.52
N ALA A 162 -17.09 29.72 19.22
CA ALA A 162 -17.70 28.69 20.06
C ALA A 162 -18.20 27.49 19.25
N GLU A 163 -18.70 27.73 18.03
CA GLU A 163 -19.11 26.65 17.12
C GLU A 163 -17.88 25.88 16.61
N ALA A 164 -16.80 26.59 16.29
CA ALA A 164 -15.55 25.99 15.85
C ALA A 164 -14.91 25.11 16.94
N ASP A 165 -14.90 25.54 18.21
CA ASP A 165 -14.39 24.71 19.32
C ASP A 165 -15.23 23.42 19.50
N GLY A 166 -16.55 23.53 19.35
CA GLY A 166 -17.45 22.37 19.35
C GLY A 166 -17.19 21.42 18.17
N ALA A 167 -16.95 21.97 16.98
CA ALA A 167 -16.60 21.21 15.80
C ALA A 167 -15.23 20.54 15.92
N LEU A 168 -14.22 21.22 16.46
CA LEU A 168 -12.90 20.65 16.72
C LEU A 168 -13.01 19.41 17.62
N THR A 169 -13.81 19.49 18.68
CA THR A 169 -14.02 18.36 19.62
C THR A 169 -14.59 17.14 18.90
N ARG A 170 -15.53 17.36 17.96
CA ARG A 170 -16.11 16.31 17.13
C ARG A 170 -15.09 15.75 16.15
N TRP A 171 -14.37 16.62 15.44
CA TRP A 171 -13.38 16.24 14.44
C TRP A 171 -12.24 15.44 15.05
N ARG A 172 -11.78 15.77 16.26
CA ARG A 172 -10.72 15.01 16.96
C ARG A 172 -11.10 13.58 17.35
N GLN A 173 -12.39 13.22 17.31
CA GLN A 173 -12.80 11.83 17.52
C GLN A 173 -12.44 10.95 16.32
N SER A 174 -12.48 11.51 15.11
CA SER A 174 -12.16 10.80 13.88
C SER A 174 -10.79 11.13 13.34
N ILE A 175 -10.35 12.40 13.41
CA ILE A 175 -9.06 12.93 12.96
C ILE A 175 -8.37 13.60 14.18
N PRO A 176 -7.66 12.83 15.02
CA PRO A 176 -7.00 13.32 16.23
C PRO A 176 -6.05 14.50 15.99
N GLU A 177 -5.48 14.58 14.78
CA GLU A 177 -4.51 15.56 14.34
C GLU A 177 -5.14 16.92 14.03
N ALA A 178 -6.47 17.00 13.96
CA ALA A 178 -7.17 18.23 13.61
C ALA A 178 -6.86 19.38 14.59
N GLY A 179 -6.68 20.57 14.03
CA GLY A 179 -6.50 21.83 14.77
C GLY A 179 -7.61 22.84 14.50
N LEU A 180 -7.48 23.99 15.14
CA LEU A 180 -8.31 25.16 14.92
C LEU A 180 -7.41 26.36 14.60
N TRP A 181 -7.76 27.08 13.55
CA TRP A 181 -7.07 28.26 13.06
C TRP A 181 -8.03 29.43 12.91
N GLU A 182 -7.52 30.65 13.09
CA GLU A 182 -8.21 31.90 12.79
C GLU A 182 -7.66 32.48 11.49
N MET A 183 -8.50 32.50 10.47
CA MET A 183 -8.17 32.97 9.14
C MET A 183 -8.12 34.51 9.06
N PRO A 184 -7.37 35.10 8.11
CA PRO A 184 -7.25 36.56 7.97
C PRO A 184 -8.57 37.31 7.74
N ASN A 185 -9.62 36.61 7.29
CA ASN A 185 -10.96 37.16 7.09
C ASN A 185 -11.84 37.10 8.36
N GLY A 186 -11.29 36.68 9.51
CA GLY A 186 -11.99 36.55 10.79
C GLY A 186 -12.84 35.29 10.94
N TRP A 187 -12.75 34.34 10.02
CA TRP A 187 -13.38 33.02 10.15
C TRP A 187 -12.47 32.05 10.91
N PHE A 188 -13.09 31.05 11.52
CA PHE A 188 -12.42 29.97 12.21
C PHE A 188 -12.49 28.70 11.38
N ALA A 189 -11.36 28.04 11.15
CA ALA A 189 -11.28 26.86 10.31
C ALA A 189 -10.73 25.67 11.09
N ILE A 190 -11.32 24.49 10.84
CA ILE A 190 -10.81 23.20 11.28
C ILE A 190 -10.06 22.57 10.12
N ALA A 191 -8.85 22.11 10.36
CA ALA A 191 -7.97 21.56 9.33
C ALA A 191 -7.03 20.47 9.89
N ALA A 192 -6.42 19.70 9.00
CA ALA A 192 -5.34 18.77 9.31
C ALA A 192 -4.12 19.13 8.46
N GLY A 193 -2.95 19.18 9.09
CA GLY A 193 -1.69 19.60 8.48
C GLY A 193 -0.68 20.09 9.52
N PRO A 194 0.49 20.56 9.10
CA PRO A 194 0.88 20.79 7.70
C PRO A 194 1.20 19.50 6.93
N LEU A 195 0.94 19.52 5.62
CA LEU A 195 1.24 18.47 4.65
C LEU A 195 2.05 19.08 3.48
N SER A 196 2.79 18.25 2.76
CA SER A 196 3.34 18.66 1.46
C SER A 196 2.21 18.84 0.44
N GLU A 197 2.48 19.54 -0.65
CA GLU A 197 1.50 19.71 -1.75
C GLU A 197 1.04 18.35 -2.31
N ALA A 198 1.98 17.45 -2.59
CA ALA A 198 1.68 16.12 -3.10
C ALA A 198 0.86 15.28 -2.11
N ALA A 199 1.22 15.29 -0.82
CA ALA A 199 0.45 14.57 0.21
C ALA A 199 -0.96 15.15 0.35
N ALA A 200 -1.09 16.47 0.39
CA ALA A 200 -2.37 17.15 0.57
C ALA A 200 -3.36 16.78 -0.55
N ASP A 201 -2.92 16.76 -1.81
CA ASP A 201 -3.75 16.35 -2.96
C ASP A 201 -4.18 14.88 -2.87
N GLN A 202 -3.23 13.99 -2.56
CA GLN A 202 -3.47 12.55 -2.46
C GLN A 202 -4.46 12.24 -1.33
N TRP A 203 -4.23 12.80 -0.14
CA TRP A 203 -5.06 12.56 1.03
C TRP A 203 -6.43 13.25 0.94
N LEU A 204 -6.53 14.45 0.35
CA LEU A 204 -7.83 15.08 0.10
C LEU A 204 -8.71 14.16 -0.76
N ALA A 205 -8.16 13.62 -1.84
CA ALA A 205 -8.89 12.72 -2.73
C ALA A 205 -9.28 11.42 -2.01
N ALA A 206 -8.34 10.78 -1.32
CA ALA A 206 -8.57 9.53 -0.59
C ALA A 206 -9.66 9.67 0.49
N LEU A 207 -9.55 10.70 1.34
CA LEU A 207 -10.50 10.95 2.44
C LEU A 207 -11.90 11.32 1.94
N LYS A 208 -12.01 12.08 0.84
CA LYS A 208 -13.31 12.37 0.21
C LYS A 208 -13.95 11.12 -0.39
N ASN A 209 -13.17 10.32 -1.10
CA ASN A 209 -13.65 9.08 -1.69
C ASN A 209 -14.14 8.10 -0.62
N GLY A 210 -13.44 8.02 0.52
CA GLY A 210 -13.83 7.22 1.68
C GLY A 210 -14.90 7.85 2.57
N LYS A 211 -15.39 9.05 2.24
CA LYS A 211 -16.37 9.81 3.03
C LYS A 211 -15.96 10.08 4.48
N ALA A 212 -14.65 10.08 4.75
CA ALA A 212 -14.08 10.44 6.05
C ALA A 212 -14.08 11.95 6.29
N ILE A 213 -14.10 12.74 5.21
CA ILE A 213 -14.21 14.21 5.25
C ILE A 213 -15.33 14.70 4.33
N PRO A 214 -15.83 15.93 4.52
CA PRO A 214 -16.89 16.50 3.69
C PRO A 214 -16.43 16.71 2.24
N ASP A 215 -17.36 16.65 1.30
CA ASP A 215 -17.06 16.84 -0.13
C ASP A 215 -16.57 18.27 -0.44
N ASP A 216 -16.91 19.26 0.40
CA ASP A 216 -16.47 20.66 0.33
C ASP A 216 -15.16 20.95 1.07
N ALA A 217 -14.55 19.95 1.70
CA ALA A 217 -13.20 20.06 2.24
C ALA A 217 -12.21 20.48 1.13
N MET A 218 -11.20 21.27 1.45
CA MET A 218 -10.26 21.76 0.46
C MET A 218 -8.88 22.01 1.04
N ILE A 219 -7.88 22.05 0.18
CA ILE A 219 -6.53 22.41 0.57
C ILE A 219 -6.47 23.94 0.73
N THR A 220 -5.83 24.40 1.79
CA THR A 220 -5.61 25.81 2.08
C THR A 220 -4.16 26.00 2.56
N PRO A 221 -3.36 26.85 1.89
CA PRO A 221 -1.99 27.12 2.31
C PRO A 221 -1.91 27.83 3.67
N GLN A 222 -0.80 27.64 4.39
CA GLN A 222 -0.55 28.24 5.71
C GLN A 222 -0.81 29.76 5.78
N PRO A 223 -0.40 30.59 4.79
CA PRO A 223 -0.67 32.03 4.85
C PRO A 223 -2.16 32.39 4.84
N GLU A 224 -3.00 31.57 4.20
CA GLU A 224 -4.45 31.75 4.15
C GLU A 224 -5.15 31.18 5.38
N MET A 225 -4.55 30.17 6.02
CA MET A 225 -5.04 29.59 7.27
C MET A 225 -4.92 30.54 8.46
N GLY A 226 -3.94 31.44 8.46
CA GLY A 226 -3.75 32.45 9.50
C GLY A 226 -3.15 31.87 10.79
N GLU A 227 -3.63 32.33 11.94
CA GLU A 227 -3.02 32.01 13.25
C GLU A 227 -3.59 30.71 13.84
N GLY A 228 -2.71 29.82 14.30
CA GLY A 228 -3.09 28.58 14.99
C GLY A 228 -3.60 28.88 16.40
N VAL A 229 -4.93 28.93 16.53
CA VAL A 229 -5.61 29.20 17.80
C VAL A 229 -5.49 28.02 18.76
N THR A 230 -5.80 26.83 18.26
CA THR A 230 -5.60 25.55 18.96
C THR A 230 -4.96 24.62 17.93
N PRO A 231 -3.63 24.71 17.73
CA PRO A 231 -2.98 23.93 16.68
C PRO A 231 -3.19 22.43 16.89
N GLY A 232 -3.28 21.73 15.77
CA GLY A 232 -3.28 20.27 15.71
C GLY A 232 -1.87 19.71 15.88
N THR A 233 -1.76 18.39 15.68
CA THR A 233 -0.44 17.75 15.49
C THR A 233 -0.23 17.56 14.00
N ALA A 234 1.02 17.64 13.53
CA ALA A 234 1.32 17.28 12.15
C ALA A 234 0.93 15.81 11.92
N PRO A 235 0.07 15.51 10.93
CA PRO A 235 -0.35 14.14 10.68
C PRO A 235 0.78 13.31 10.07
N ASP A 236 0.87 12.05 10.49
CA ASP A 236 1.76 11.05 9.88
C ASP A 236 1.07 10.44 8.65
N TRP A 237 0.81 11.29 7.66
CA TRP A 237 0.11 10.95 6.43
C TRP A 237 1.12 10.96 5.28
N PRO A 238 1.76 9.81 4.98
CA PRO A 238 2.86 9.78 4.04
C PRO A 238 2.40 10.05 2.60
N GLU A 239 3.32 10.56 1.80
CA GLU A 239 3.15 10.61 0.35
C GLU A 239 3.23 9.19 -0.25
N ASN A 240 2.47 8.97 -1.30
CA ASN A 240 2.59 7.76 -2.10
C ASN A 240 3.98 7.69 -2.77
N PRO A 241 4.62 6.50 -2.80
CA PRO A 241 5.88 6.34 -3.50
C PRO A 241 5.72 6.52 -5.01
N GLU A 242 6.81 6.86 -5.71
CA GLU A 242 6.79 7.04 -7.18
C GLU A 242 6.30 5.78 -7.92
N LYS A 243 6.60 4.60 -7.37
CA LYS A 243 6.15 3.33 -7.90
C LYS A 243 5.15 2.70 -6.94
N LEU A 244 3.91 2.60 -7.39
CA LEU A 244 2.84 1.92 -6.68
C LEU A 244 2.90 0.40 -6.93
N PRO A 245 2.46 -0.42 -5.97
CA PRO A 245 2.28 -1.84 -6.17
C PRO A 245 1.11 -2.11 -7.14
N ASP A 246 1.12 -3.30 -7.75
CA ASP A 246 -0.03 -3.77 -8.51
C ASP A 246 -1.18 -4.10 -7.56
N MET A 247 -2.41 -3.86 -8.02
CA MET A 247 -3.60 -4.20 -7.26
C MET A 247 -3.74 -5.73 -7.12
N PRO A 248 -3.99 -6.26 -5.91
CA PRO A 248 -4.29 -7.68 -5.75
C PRO A 248 -5.55 -8.11 -6.53
N PRO A 249 -5.76 -9.42 -6.72
CA PRO A 249 -7.03 -9.94 -7.26
C PRO A 249 -8.24 -9.43 -6.47
N ILE A 250 -9.33 -9.12 -7.16
CA ILE A 250 -10.52 -8.51 -6.53
C ILE A 250 -11.15 -9.43 -5.48
N ALA A 251 -11.11 -10.75 -5.71
CA ALA A 251 -11.61 -11.72 -4.73
C ALA A 251 -10.85 -11.60 -3.40
N ASP A 252 -9.51 -11.64 -3.45
CA ASP A 252 -8.64 -11.48 -2.27
C ASP A 252 -8.88 -10.14 -1.55
N ILE A 253 -9.16 -9.07 -2.30
CA ILE A 253 -9.52 -7.76 -1.75
C ILE A 253 -10.86 -7.81 -1.02
N GLN A 254 -11.87 -8.46 -1.60
CA GLN A 254 -13.18 -8.60 -0.97
C GLN A 254 -13.06 -9.40 0.32
N ASP A 255 -12.31 -10.51 0.34
CA ASP A 255 -12.04 -11.32 1.53
C ASP A 255 -11.35 -10.49 2.62
N LEU A 256 -10.31 -9.74 2.24
CA LEU A 256 -9.58 -8.86 3.17
C LEU A 256 -10.48 -7.77 3.75
N LEU A 257 -11.36 -7.17 2.93
CA LEU A 257 -12.29 -6.14 3.38
C LEU A 257 -13.42 -6.71 4.26
N ILE A 258 -13.82 -7.97 4.08
CA ILE A 258 -14.75 -8.67 4.99
C ILE A 258 -14.07 -8.86 6.34
N TRP A 259 -12.84 -9.37 6.35
CA TRP A 259 -12.05 -9.55 7.57
C TRP A 259 -11.91 -8.22 8.33
N ALA A 260 -11.60 -7.14 7.62
CA ALA A 260 -11.48 -5.81 8.20
C ALA A 260 -12.82 -5.15 8.57
N GLY A 261 -13.95 -5.73 8.15
CA GLY A 261 -15.29 -5.22 8.44
C GLY A 261 -15.77 -4.06 7.55
N PHE A 262 -15.09 -3.77 6.45
CA PHE A 262 -15.46 -2.73 5.49
C PHE A 262 -16.42 -3.22 4.40
N TYR A 263 -16.54 -4.54 4.18
CA TYR A 263 -17.36 -5.12 3.13
C TYR A 263 -18.34 -6.17 3.67
N ASP A 264 -19.60 -6.09 3.22
CA ASP A 264 -20.71 -6.97 3.61
C ASP A 264 -21.28 -7.81 2.45
N GLY A 265 -20.65 -7.74 1.27
CA GLY A 265 -21.12 -8.40 0.06
C GLY A 265 -20.55 -9.80 -0.15
N GLU A 266 -20.96 -10.43 -1.26
CA GLU A 266 -20.40 -11.71 -1.69
C GLU A 266 -19.02 -11.53 -2.34
N VAL A 267 -18.18 -12.54 -2.20
CA VAL A 267 -16.86 -12.60 -2.83
C VAL A 267 -17.05 -13.14 -4.25
N ASP A 268 -17.27 -12.23 -5.19
CA ASP A 268 -17.59 -12.54 -6.58
C ASP A 268 -16.46 -12.18 -7.56
N GLY A 269 -15.37 -11.60 -7.07
CA GLY A 269 -14.23 -11.14 -7.87
C GLY A 269 -14.57 -9.94 -8.76
N GLN A 270 -15.70 -9.25 -8.52
CA GLN A 270 -16.14 -8.14 -9.35
C GLN A 270 -15.97 -6.78 -8.65
N THR A 271 -15.50 -5.79 -9.40
CA THR A 271 -15.31 -4.42 -8.91
C THR A 271 -16.61 -3.62 -8.99
N GLY A 272 -17.56 -3.92 -8.09
CA GLY A 272 -18.83 -3.19 -7.98
C GLY A 272 -18.73 -1.83 -7.26
N PRO A 273 -19.82 -1.04 -7.21
CA PRO A 273 -19.89 0.19 -6.40
C PRO A 273 -19.64 -0.07 -4.91
N LYS A 274 -20.15 -1.19 -4.37
CA LYS A 274 -19.91 -1.60 -2.98
C LYS A 274 -18.42 -1.85 -2.72
N THR A 275 -17.76 -2.63 -3.58
CA THR A 275 -16.33 -2.94 -3.45
C THR A 275 -15.48 -1.67 -3.49
N ARG A 276 -15.75 -0.76 -4.44
CA ARG A 276 -15.07 0.54 -4.51
C ARG A 276 -15.28 1.39 -3.26
N SER A 277 -16.50 1.42 -2.73
CA SER A 277 -16.81 2.15 -1.49
C SER A 277 -16.09 1.56 -0.28
N ALA A 278 -16.01 0.23 -0.18
CA ALA A 278 -15.32 -0.46 0.90
C ALA A 278 -13.79 -0.23 0.86
N ILE A 279 -13.19 -0.28 -0.34
CA ILE A 279 -11.78 0.07 -0.54
C ILE A 279 -11.52 1.51 -0.10
N ALA A 280 -12.34 2.46 -0.55
CA ALA A 280 -12.15 3.87 -0.19
C ALA A 280 -12.33 4.12 1.31
N ALA A 281 -13.28 3.43 1.95
CA ALA A 281 -13.48 3.48 3.40
C ALA A 281 -12.28 2.89 4.16
N ALA A 282 -11.71 1.77 3.70
CA ALA A 282 -10.52 1.16 4.30
C ALA A 282 -9.31 2.10 4.25
N VAL A 283 -9.04 2.69 3.07
CA VAL A 283 -7.99 3.70 2.87
C VAL A 283 -8.15 4.87 3.85
N ALA A 284 -9.35 5.44 3.89
CA ALA A 284 -9.61 6.62 4.71
C ALA A 284 -9.62 6.34 6.22
N SER A 285 -9.90 5.10 6.63
CA SER A 285 -9.91 4.69 8.03
C SER A 285 -8.51 4.38 8.56
N GLN A 286 -7.69 3.65 7.79
CA GLN A 286 -6.34 3.27 8.23
C GLN A 286 -5.38 4.46 8.25
N ARG A 287 -5.48 5.34 7.24
CA ARG A 287 -4.62 6.52 7.09
C ARG A 287 -3.11 6.22 7.03
N GLU A 288 -2.74 5.03 6.58
CA GLU A 288 -1.34 4.65 6.37
C GLU A 288 -0.84 4.90 4.94
N ALA A 289 -1.76 4.93 3.98
CA ALA A 289 -1.47 5.24 2.58
C ALA A 289 -2.70 5.86 1.91
N ALA A 290 -2.49 6.88 1.06
CA ALA A 290 -3.57 7.49 0.29
C ALA A 290 -3.95 6.65 -0.94
N ASP A 291 -3.02 5.86 -1.47
CA ASP A 291 -3.28 4.93 -2.57
C ASP A 291 -4.00 3.65 -2.10
N PRO A 292 -5.06 3.21 -2.80
CA PRO A 292 -5.76 1.97 -2.49
C PRO A 292 -4.92 0.69 -2.48
N ALA A 293 -4.01 0.49 -3.43
CA ALA A 293 -3.24 -0.75 -3.52
C ALA A 293 -2.25 -0.86 -2.36
N LEU A 294 -1.61 0.26 -2.00
CA LEU A 294 -0.71 0.31 -0.85
C LEU A 294 -1.47 0.12 0.47
N ALA A 295 -2.62 0.76 0.64
CA ALA A 295 -3.44 0.58 1.85
C ALA A 295 -3.94 -0.86 2.02
N LEU A 296 -4.31 -1.53 0.92
CA LEU A 296 -4.71 -2.94 0.96
C LEU A 296 -3.53 -3.87 1.28
N LEU A 297 -2.32 -3.53 0.83
CA LEU A 297 -1.12 -4.27 1.21
C LEU A 297 -0.85 -4.17 2.72
N ARG A 298 -0.95 -2.96 3.29
CA ARG A 298 -0.84 -2.75 4.75
C ARG A 298 -1.89 -3.51 5.53
N LEU A 299 -3.14 -3.48 5.07
CA LEU A 299 -4.22 -4.23 5.68
C LEU A 299 -3.98 -5.75 5.66
N ALA A 300 -3.35 -6.26 4.59
CA ALA A 300 -2.97 -7.67 4.51
C ALA A 300 -1.82 -8.01 5.48
N GLU A 301 -0.84 -7.12 5.63
CA GLU A 301 0.23 -7.26 6.64
C GLU A 301 -0.37 -7.28 8.06
N GLU A 302 -1.30 -6.36 8.38
CA GLU A 302 -2.02 -6.35 9.67
C GLU A 302 -2.77 -7.67 9.91
N ARG A 303 -3.45 -8.20 8.87
CA ARG A 303 -4.12 -9.51 8.95
C ARG A 303 -3.11 -10.60 9.30
N ASP A 304 -1.98 -10.67 8.62
CA ASP A 304 -0.98 -11.72 8.82
C ASP A 304 -0.32 -11.65 10.20
N GLU A 305 -0.02 -10.45 10.70
CA GLU A 305 0.47 -10.24 12.07
C GLU A 305 -0.57 -10.67 13.09
N TRP A 306 -1.81 -10.24 12.93
CA TRP A 306 -2.92 -10.64 13.79
C TRP A 306 -3.14 -12.16 13.80
N ARG A 307 -3.04 -12.84 12.64
CA ARG A 307 -3.14 -14.30 12.55
C ARG A 307 -2.06 -15.01 13.37
N GLN A 308 -0.84 -14.49 13.36
CA GLN A 308 0.26 -15.01 14.15
C GLN A 308 0.03 -14.81 15.64
N ASP A 309 -0.39 -13.62 16.05
CA ASP A 309 -0.69 -13.28 17.45
C ASP A 309 -1.84 -14.13 18.01
N MET A 310 -2.86 -14.38 17.19
CA MET A 310 -3.99 -15.25 17.55
C MET A 310 -3.65 -16.75 17.53
N GLY A 311 -2.46 -17.13 17.04
CA GLY A 311 -2.06 -18.53 16.91
C GLY A 311 -2.97 -19.32 15.98
N LEU A 312 -3.32 -18.72 14.83
CA LEU A 312 -4.16 -19.38 13.84
C LEU A 312 -3.36 -20.42 13.06
N GLU A 313 -3.83 -21.67 13.11
CA GLU A 313 -3.22 -22.79 12.41
C GLU A 313 -4.28 -23.61 11.68
N THR A 314 -3.87 -24.35 10.65
CA THR A 314 -4.75 -25.30 9.97
C THR A 314 -5.11 -26.46 10.91
N LEU A 315 -6.38 -26.54 11.26
CA LEU A 315 -7.00 -27.65 11.96
C LEU A 315 -7.57 -28.65 10.94
N ASN A 316 -7.04 -29.87 10.96
CA ASN A 316 -7.59 -30.99 10.19
C ASN A 316 -8.35 -31.92 11.14
N ASP A 317 -9.64 -32.10 10.92
CA ASP A 317 -10.49 -32.95 11.75
C ASP A 317 -10.75 -34.31 11.07
N ASP A 318 -10.17 -35.36 11.64
CA ASP A 318 -10.27 -36.72 11.09
C ASP A 318 -11.68 -37.32 11.19
N HIS A 319 -12.47 -36.86 12.16
CA HIS A 319 -13.80 -37.39 12.44
C HIS A 319 -14.80 -36.95 11.38
N THR A 320 -14.84 -35.64 11.11
CA THR A 320 -15.74 -35.02 10.12
C THR A 320 -15.15 -34.99 8.71
N GLY A 321 -13.81 -35.07 8.57
CA GLY A 321 -13.11 -34.94 7.29
C GLY A 321 -12.92 -33.49 6.83
N LEU A 322 -13.23 -32.53 7.71
CA LEU A 322 -13.18 -31.10 7.43
C LEU A 322 -11.81 -30.51 7.82
N SER A 323 -11.42 -29.46 7.12
CA SER A 323 -10.20 -28.68 7.35
C SER A 323 -10.51 -27.20 7.32
N LEU A 324 -9.95 -26.45 8.25
CA LEU A 324 -10.09 -24.99 8.34
C LEU A 324 -8.99 -24.39 9.21
N THR A 325 -8.84 -23.07 9.19
CA THR A 325 -7.94 -22.30 10.04
C THR A 325 -8.65 -21.94 11.34
N ALA A 326 -8.05 -22.27 12.48
CA ALA A 326 -8.62 -22.00 13.81
C ALA A 326 -7.54 -21.59 14.82
N PRO A 327 -7.90 -20.90 15.92
CA PRO A 327 -6.98 -20.56 17.00
C PRO A 327 -6.68 -21.81 17.86
N THR A 328 -5.82 -22.71 17.36
CA THR A 328 -5.47 -24.00 18.01
C THR A 328 -4.82 -23.81 19.37
N GLY A 329 -4.24 -22.64 19.64
CA GLY A 329 -3.77 -22.24 20.96
C GLY A 329 -4.87 -22.09 22.01
N MET A 330 -6.10 -21.76 21.58
CA MET A 330 -7.24 -21.42 22.45
C MET A 330 -8.30 -22.52 22.55
N ILE A 331 -8.32 -23.47 21.61
CA ILE A 331 -9.26 -24.58 21.59
C ILE A 331 -8.53 -25.91 21.76
N ARG A 332 -9.23 -26.92 22.27
CA ARG A 332 -8.74 -28.31 22.35
C ARG A 332 -9.84 -29.27 21.98
N HIS A 333 -9.49 -30.34 21.28
CA HIS A 333 -10.43 -31.43 21.04
C HIS A 333 -10.93 -31.99 22.38
N GLU A 334 -12.25 -32.09 22.54
CA GLU A 334 -12.87 -32.65 23.74
C GLU A 334 -13.45 -34.03 23.49
N ARG A 335 -14.26 -34.16 22.43
CA ARG A 335 -14.95 -35.41 22.08
C ARG A 335 -15.53 -35.36 20.67
N ASN A 336 -15.84 -36.54 20.17
CA ASN A 336 -16.71 -36.73 19.01
C ASN A 336 -18.09 -37.17 19.49
N ASP A 337 -19.15 -36.61 18.91
CA ASP A 337 -20.54 -36.99 19.19
C ASP A 337 -21.29 -37.18 17.86
N ARG A 338 -21.53 -38.44 17.49
CA ARG A 338 -22.16 -38.82 16.21
C ARG A 338 -21.44 -38.18 15.01
N ALA A 339 -22.06 -37.20 14.38
CA ALA A 339 -21.54 -36.49 13.21
C ALA A 339 -20.77 -35.20 13.58
N LEU A 340 -20.59 -34.93 14.88
CA LEU A 340 -19.98 -33.71 15.40
C LEU A 340 -18.59 -33.99 15.98
N SER A 341 -17.65 -33.09 15.75
CA SER A 341 -16.39 -32.98 16.48
C SER A 341 -16.42 -31.70 17.31
N ILE A 342 -16.21 -31.83 18.62
CA ILE A 342 -16.36 -30.73 19.58
C ILE A 342 -14.99 -30.36 20.12
N TYR A 343 -14.58 -29.12 19.86
CA TYR A 343 -13.40 -28.48 20.41
C TYR A 343 -13.84 -27.45 21.45
N GLY A 344 -13.51 -27.69 22.70
CA GLY A 344 -13.83 -26.78 23.80
C GLY A 344 -12.67 -25.87 24.17
N PRO A 345 -12.87 -25.01 25.19
CA PRO A 345 -11.87 -24.05 25.60
C PRO A 345 -10.65 -24.73 26.20
N LYS A 346 -9.47 -24.26 25.78
CA LYS A 346 -8.18 -24.54 26.38
C LYS A 346 -7.78 -23.38 27.28
N ASP A 347 -7.20 -23.68 28.44
CA ASP A 347 -6.64 -22.68 29.37
C ASP A 347 -7.58 -21.49 29.67
N GLU A 348 -8.87 -21.78 29.88
CA GLU A 348 -9.92 -20.79 30.18
C GLU A 348 -10.18 -19.74 29.09
N SER A 349 -9.80 -20.02 27.84
CA SER A 349 -10.01 -19.11 26.70
C SER A 349 -11.46 -18.68 26.46
N GLY A 350 -12.43 -19.49 26.91
CA GLY A 350 -13.86 -19.29 26.61
C GLY A 350 -14.24 -19.53 25.15
N ALA A 351 -13.29 -19.89 24.28
CA ALA A 351 -13.51 -20.17 22.88
C ALA A 351 -13.86 -21.65 22.66
N ALA A 352 -14.79 -21.92 21.76
CA ALA A 352 -15.09 -23.28 21.31
C ALA A 352 -15.42 -23.32 19.82
N LEU A 353 -15.12 -24.45 19.20
CA LEU A 353 -15.37 -24.72 17.80
C LEU A 353 -16.05 -26.09 17.68
N ILE A 354 -17.12 -26.15 16.91
CA ILE A 354 -17.84 -27.39 16.63
C ILE A 354 -17.84 -27.58 15.13
N LEU A 355 -17.42 -28.76 14.67
CA LEU A 355 -17.44 -29.16 13.27
C LEU A 355 -18.48 -30.26 13.09
N PHE A 356 -19.18 -30.25 11.97
CA PHE A 356 -20.13 -31.32 11.66
C PHE A 356 -20.15 -31.66 10.17
N SER A 357 -20.31 -32.94 9.88
CA SER A 357 -20.51 -33.47 8.53
C SER A 357 -21.47 -34.65 8.59
N THR A 358 -22.63 -34.53 7.95
CA THR A 358 -23.65 -35.59 7.91
C THR A 358 -24.18 -35.77 6.49
N PRO A 359 -24.50 -36.99 6.05
CA PRO A 359 -25.22 -37.19 4.78
C PRO A 359 -26.57 -36.49 4.82
N GLY A 360 -26.93 -35.76 3.77
CA GLY A 360 -28.19 -35.04 3.72
C GLY A 360 -28.25 -33.92 2.68
N GLY A 361 -29.34 -33.15 2.76
CA GLY A 361 -29.60 -32.01 1.89
C GLY A 361 -30.23 -30.85 2.65
N GLN A 362 -31.06 -30.07 1.97
CA GLN A 362 -31.67 -28.86 2.54
C GLN A 362 -32.42 -29.09 3.87
N GLN A 363 -33.15 -30.19 4.00
CA GLN A 363 -33.91 -30.50 5.21
C GLN A 363 -32.98 -30.75 6.40
N GLU A 364 -31.96 -31.58 6.21
CA GLU A 364 -30.97 -31.90 7.24
C GLU A 364 -30.20 -30.65 7.68
N MET A 365 -29.85 -29.76 6.74
CA MET A 365 -29.25 -28.46 7.07
C MET A 365 -30.18 -27.60 7.92
N THR A 366 -31.47 -27.56 7.57
CA THR A 366 -32.47 -26.81 8.34
C THR A 366 -32.61 -27.39 9.76
N ASP A 367 -32.61 -28.71 9.89
CA ASP A 367 -32.69 -29.40 11.19
C ASP A 367 -31.45 -29.11 12.05
N LEU A 368 -30.25 -29.11 11.44
CA LEU A 368 -29.00 -28.72 12.10
C LEU A 368 -29.02 -27.25 12.56
N THR A 369 -29.51 -26.30 11.75
CA THR A 369 -29.66 -24.91 12.21
C THR A 369 -30.62 -24.79 13.41
N GLY A 370 -31.65 -25.65 13.45
CA GLY A 370 -32.56 -25.79 14.58
C GLY A 370 -31.83 -26.27 15.83
N LEU A 371 -30.98 -27.30 15.69
CA LEU A 371 -30.15 -27.84 16.78
C LEU A 371 -29.17 -26.81 17.34
N VAL A 372 -28.44 -26.11 16.46
CA VAL A 372 -27.48 -25.05 16.84
C VAL A 372 -28.15 -23.97 17.70
N THR A 373 -29.39 -23.60 17.34
CA THR A 373 -30.16 -22.64 18.13
C THR A 373 -30.67 -23.24 19.45
N ALA A 374 -31.22 -24.47 19.40
CA ALA A 374 -31.83 -25.11 20.57
C ALA A 374 -30.83 -25.43 21.68
N LEU A 375 -29.59 -25.77 21.30
CA LEU A 375 -28.48 -25.98 22.23
C LEU A 375 -27.85 -24.67 22.72
N GLY A 376 -28.28 -23.53 22.19
CA GLY A 376 -27.82 -22.22 22.62
C GLY A 376 -26.38 -21.91 22.21
N TRP A 377 -25.82 -22.61 21.22
CA TRP A 377 -24.48 -22.34 20.70
C TRP A 377 -24.42 -21.03 19.91
N VAL A 378 -25.49 -20.70 19.20
CA VAL A 378 -25.70 -19.36 18.63
C VAL A 378 -26.94 -18.76 19.29
N PRO A 379 -26.77 -17.81 20.22
CA PRO A 379 -27.86 -17.29 21.02
C PRO A 379 -28.64 -16.20 20.25
N ALA A 380 -29.98 -16.27 20.31
CA ALA A 380 -30.89 -15.33 19.62
C ALA A 380 -30.45 -14.99 18.17
N PRO A 381 -30.26 -16.00 17.29
CA PRO A 381 -29.61 -15.80 16.01
C PRO A 381 -30.44 -14.96 15.05
N ASP A 382 -29.80 -14.01 14.37
CA ASP A 382 -30.20 -13.60 13.03
C ASP A 382 -29.93 -14.76 12.07
N ARG A 383 -30.90 -15.07 11.20
CA ARG A 383 -30.86 -16.27 10.35
C ARG A 383 -30.92 -15.89 8.88
N GLN A 384 -29.86 -16.24 8.16
CA GLN A 384 -29.79 -16.09 6.72
C GLN A 384 -29.71 -17.48 6.11
N ILE A 385 -30.86 -18.01 5.71
CA ILE A 385 -30.99 -19.36 5.14
C ILE A 385 -31.39 -19.22 3.68
N SER A 386 -30.59 -19.79 2.80
CA SER A 386 -30.84 -19.88 1.36
C SER A 386 -30.73 -21.34 0.90
N ASN A 387 -30.86 -21.57 -0.40
CA ASN A 387 -30.77 -22.92 -0.95
C ASN A 387 -29.33 -23.45 -0.85
N GLY A 388 -29.12 -24.50 -0.07
CA GLY A 388 -27.82 -25.13 0.12
C GLY A 388 -26.83 -24.35 0.99
N ARG A 389 -27.25 -23.25 1.64
CA ARG A 389 -26.40 -22.47 2.56
C ARG A 389 -27.23 -21.92 3.72
N ALA A 390 -26.65 -21.90 4.91
CA ALA A 390 -27.20 -21.19 6.05
C ALA A 390 -26.10 -20.51 6.86
N VAL A 391 -26.36 -19.29 7.29
CA VAL A 391 -25.52 -18.51 8.20
C VAL A 391 -26.38 -18.07 9.39
N LEU A 392 -25.89 -18.33 10.59
CA LEU A 392 -26.49 -17.89 11.85
C LEU A 392 -25.48 -17.02 12.59
N SER A 393 -25.91 -15.89 13.13
CA SER A 393 -25.07 -15.03 13.98
C SER A 393 -25.88 -14.47 15.13
N GLY A 394 -25.32 -14.45 16.34
CA GLY A 394 -26.02 -13.98 17.52
C GLY A 394 -25.12 -13.83 18.74
N GLN A 395 -25.60 -13.16 19.78
CA GLN A 395 -24.84 -12.92 21.00
C GLN A 395 -25.75 -12.85 22.22
N ASN A 396 -25.19 -13.15 23.39
CA ASN A 396 -25.82 -12.91 24.69
C ASN A 396 -24.79 -12.33 25.68
N GLU A 397 -25.10 -12.32 26.98
CA GLU A 397 -24.21 -11.78 28.03
C GLU A 397 -22.93 -12.61 28.25
N THR A 398 -22.85 -13.82 27.68
CA THR A 398 -21.76 -14.79 27.94
C THR A 398 -20.87 -15.03 26.73
N HIS A 399 -21.46 -15.16 25.54
CA HIS A 399 -20.72 -15.47 24.32
C HIS A 399 -21.39 -14.90 23.07
N ILE A 400 -20.58 -14.79 22.03
CA ILE A 400 -20.95 -14.51 20.65
C ILE A 400 -20.89 -15.83 19.90
N GLY A 401 -21.92 -16.15 19.13
CA GLY A 401 -22.00 -17.35 18.33
C GLY A 401 -22.11 -17.01 16.84
N ARG A 402 -21.41 -17.77 16.00
CA ARG A 402 -21.62 -17.77 14.55
C ARG A 402 -21.57 -19.20 14.03
N SER A 403 -22.43 -19.53 13.09
CA SER A 403 -22.42 -20.82 12.40
C SER A 403 -22.62 -20.63 10.92
N GLU A 404 -21.86 -21.39 10.13
CA GLU A 404 -22.09 -21.52 8.70
C GLU A 404 -22.21 -22.99 8.33
N SER A 405 -23.16 -23.29 7.46
CA SER A 405 -23.35 -24.63 6.90
C SER A 405 -23.65 -24.55 5.41
N ARG A 406 -23.21 -25.57 4.67
CA ARG A 406 -23.49 -25.74 3.24
C ARG A 406 -23.92 -27.17 2.93
N VAL A 407 -24.68 -27.31 1.84
CA VAL A 407 -24.97 -28.61 1.22
C VAL A 407 -24.01 -28.79 0.05
N ALA A 408 -23.14 -29.80 0.13
CA ALA A 408 -22.18 -30.16 -0.92
C ALA A 408 -22.09 -31.68 -1.04
N ASP A 409 -22.07 -32.21 -2.27
CA ASP A 409 -21.88 -33.64 -2.55
C ASP A 409 -22.76 -34.61 -1.72
N GLY A 410 -24.03 -34.25 -1.54
CA GLY A 410 -24.99 -35.06 -0.76
C GLY A 410 -24.74 -35.05 0.75
N HIS A 411 -23.95 -34.09 1.23
CA HIS A 411 -23.63 -33.88 2.64
C HIS A 411 -24.04 -32.49 3.08
N VAL A 412 -24.38 -32.38 4.36
CA VAL A 412 -24.43 -31.13 5.08
C VAL A 412 -23.17 -31.02 5.92
N GLU A 413 -22.41 -29.97 5.66
CA GLU A 413 -21.16 -29.69 6.34
C GLU A 413 -21.21 -28.30 6.94
N GLY A 414 -20.54 -28.09 8.07
CA GLY A 414 -20.45 -26.77 8.64
C GLY A 414 -19.69 -26.71 9.94
N TRP A 415 -19.69 -25.51 10.50
CA TRP A 415 -18.99 -25.18 11.72
C TRP A 415 -19.83 -24.26 12.60
N VAL A 416 -19.50 -24.24 13.89
CA VAL A 416 -20.03 -23.29 14.88
C VAL A 416 -18.86 -22.75 15.69
N LEU A 417 -18.68 -21.44 15.64
CA LEU A 417 -17.75 -20.70 16.49
C LEU A 417 -18.51 -20.12 17.69
N ILE A 418 -18.00 -20.39 18.89
CA ILE A 418 -18.46 -19.80 20.15
C ILE A 418 -17.28 -18.99 20.69
N TRP A 419 -17.47 -17.70 20.89
CA TRP A 419 -16.41 -16.76 21.26
C TRP A 419 -16.77 -15.97 22.53
N PRO A 420 -15.82 -15.71 23.46
CA PRO A 420 -16.10 -14.94 24.66
C PRO A 420 -16.47 -13.47 24.35
N VAL A 421 -17.48 -12.95 25.05
CA VAL A 421 -17.88 -11.52 24.92
C VAL A 421 -16.78 -10.54 25.34
N GLY A 422 -15.85 -10.98 26.19
CA GLY A 422 -14.69 -10.18 26.61
C GLY A 422 -13.73 -9.87 25.47
N ASP A 423 -13.81 -10.61 24.37
CA ASP A 423 -13.00 -10.44 23.16
C ASP A 423 -13.86 -10.31 21.90
N ALA A 424 -14.93 -9.53 22.00
CA ALA A 424 -15.95 -9.41 20.95
C ALA A 424 -15.40 -8.93 19.59
N ALA A 425 -14.32 -8.14 19.59
CA ALA A 425 -13.72 -7.58 18.38
C ALA A 425 -13.14 -8.67 17.46
N ASN A 426 -12.62 -9.77 18.01
CA ASN A 426 -12.00 -10.84 17.24
C ASN A 426 -13.01 -11.86 16.70
N ALA A 427 -14.19 -12.01 17.34
CA ALA A 427 -15.21 -12.97 16.91
C ALA A 427 -15.54 -12.92 15.40
N PRO A 428 -15.85 -11.75 14.79
CA PRO A 428 -16.11 -11.67 13.35
C PRO A 428 -14.87 -11.95 12.49
N ARG A 429 -13.68 -11.53 12.92
CA ARG A 429 -12.41 -11.74 12.21
C ARG A 429 -12.07 -13.23 12.12
N ILE A 430 -12.19 -13.95 13.24
CA ILE A 430 -11.94 -15.40 13.29
C ILE A 430 -12.98 -16.15 12.48
N ALA A 431 -14.26 -15.76 12.56
CA ALA A 431 -15.30 -16.36 11.73
C ALA A 431 -15.02 -16.19 10.23
N ALA A 432 -14.48 -15.05 9.81
CA ALA A 432 -14.06 -14.83 8.42
C ALA A 432 -12.91 -15.76 8.02
N GLU A 433 -11.88 -15.93 8.86
CA GLU A 433 -10.77 -16.87 8.61
C GLU A 433 -11.25 -18.32 8.48
N ILE A 434 -12.16 -18.73 9.37
CA ILE A 434 -12.76 -20.06 9.33
C ILE A 434 -13.55 -20.23 8.03
N ALA A 435 -14.40 -19.26 7.66
CA ALA A 435 -15.22 -19.33 6.46
C ALA A 435 -14.38 -19.41 5.18
N ASP A 436 -13.32 -18.60 5.08
CA ASP A 436 -12.40 -18.52 3.94
C ASP A 436 -11.63 -19.84 3.73
N SER A 437 -11.12 -20.41 4.83
CA SER A 437 -10.31 -21.65 4.77
C SER A 437 -11.11 -22.95 4.85
N PHE A 438 -12.45 -22.89 4.96
CA PHE A 438 -13.30 -24.05 5.19
C PHE A 438 -13.41 -24.97 3.96
N THR A 439 -12.85 -26.18 4.09
CA THR A 439 -12.85 -27.20 3.04
C THR A 439 -13.05 -28.61 3.57
N ARG A 440 -13.46 -29.54 2.70
CA ARG A 440 -13.39 -30.98 2.97
C ARG A 440 -12.05 -31.48 2.44
N SER A 441 -11.20 -31.99 3.33
CA SER A 441 -9.89 -32.52 2.95
C SER A 441 -9.90 -34.03 2.73
N GLN A 442 -10.85 -34.74 3.36
CA GLN A 442 -10.97 -36.20 3.27
C GLN A 442 -12.41 -36.67 3.58
N PRO A 443 -12.76 -37.93 3.27
CA PRO A 443 -14.01 -38.52 3.75
C PRO A 443 -14.03 -38.61 5.29
N SER A 444 -15.22 -38.46 5.88
CA SER A 444 -15.42 -38.59 7.33
C SER A 444 -15.03 -39.99 7.83
N ALA A 445 -14.77 -40.11 9.13
CA ALA A 445 -14.45 -41.41 9.73
C ALA A 445 -15.57 -42.44 9.51
N ALA A 446 -16.83 -42.00 9.55
CA ALA A 446 -17.99 -42.87 9.31
C ALA A 446 -18.02 -43.40 7.87
N GLU A 447 -17.75 -42.54 6.88
CA GLU A 447 -17.70 -42.94 5.46
C GLU A 447 -16.57 -43.94 5.19
N ARG A 448 -15.38 -43.70 5.75
CA ARG A 448 -14.24 -44.62 5.63
C ARG A 448 -14.57 -46.00 6.19
N GLN A 449 -15.25 -46.03 7.33
CA GLN A 449 -15.63 -47.28 7.98
C GLN A 449 -16.71 -48.07 7.21
N THR A 450 -17.62 -47.37 6.52
CA THR A 450 -18.58 -48.02 5.61
C THR A 450 -17.91 -48.64 4.39
N VAL A 451 -16.95 -47.93 3.78
CA VAL A 451 -16.18 -48.43 2.63
C VAL A 451 -15.35 -49.65 3.02
N ASP A 452 -14.64 -49.59 4.16
CA ASP A 452 -13.84 -50.72 4.66
C ASP A 452 -14.72 -51.95 4.94
N SER A 453 -15.93 -51.75 5.46
CA SER A 453 -16.88 -52.83 5.72
C SER A 453 -17.44 -53.46 4.44
N GLU A 454 -17.68 -52.65 3.41
CA GLU A 454 -18.16 -53.11 2.10
C GLU A 454 -17.06 -53.87 1.33
N VAL A 455 -15.81 -53.38 1.38
CA VAL A 455 -14.64 -54.07 0.83
C VAL A 455 -14.39 -55.40 1.55
N ALA A 456 -14.51 -55.43 2.89
CA ALA A 456 -14.36 -56.66 3.67
C ALA A 456 -15.50 -57.68 3.41
N ALA A 457 -16.70 -57.21 3.09
CA ALA A 457 -17.84 -58.08 2.74
C ALA A 457 -17.79 -58.59 1.28
N GLY A 458 -17.01 -57.92 0.41
CA GLY A 458 -16.89 -58.23 -1.01
C GLY A 458 -15.89 -59.35 -1.37
N ASP A 459 -15.15 -59.91 -0.40
CA ASP A 459 -14.07 -60.87 -0.69
C ASP A 459 -14.30 -62.26 -0.04
N PRO A 460 -15.17 -63.12 -0.61
CA PRO A 460 -15.15 -64.55 -0.31
C PRO A 460 -14.33 -65.28 -1.39
N THR A 461 -13.05 -65.50 -1.10
CA THR A 461 -12.28 -66.71 -1.48
C THR A 461 -12.73 -67.44 -2.76
N GLU A 462 -12.29 -66.98 -3.93
CA GLU A 462 -12.22 -67.81 -5.13
C GLU A 462 -10.76 -68.05 -5.50
N ALA A 463 -10.08 -68.89 -4.70
CA ALA A 463 -8.74 -69.40 -4.98
C ALA A 463 -8.63 -70.88 -4.58
N GLY A 464 -9.02 -71.75 -5.52
CA GLY A 464 -8.30 -72.94 -5.98
C GLY A 464 -7.89 -74.05 -5.00
N ALA A 465 -8.54 -75.22 -5.13
CA ALA A 465 -7.94 -76.56 -5.01
C ALA A 465 -8.93 -77.57 -5.64
N GLY A 466 -8.59 -78.46 -6.57
CA GLY A 466 -7.29 -78.85 -7.08
C GLY A 466 -7.44 -79.68 -8.35
N GLU A 467 -6.35 -79.70 -9.09
CA GLU A 467 -6.10 -80.50 -10.29
C GLU A 467 -5.88 -81.97 -9.91
N THR A 468 -6.57 -82.90 -10.57
CA THR A 468 -6.16 -84.32 -10.62
C THR A 468 -6.17 -84.79 -12.08
N PRO A 469 -5.09 -85.44 -12.56
CA PRO A 469 -4.97 -85.86 -13.94
C PRO A 469 -5.46 -87.31 -14.16
N ASP A 470 -5.88 -87.57 -15.40
CA ASP A 470 -5.73 -88.81 -16.17
C ASP A 470 -6.46 -90.11 -15.71
N SER A 471 -7.43 -90.55 -16.52
CA SER A 471 -7.50 -91.90 -17.11
C SER A 471 -8.87 -92.16 -17.73
N SER A 472 -8.96 -92.05 -19.07
CA SER A 472 -10.12 -92.49 -19.85
C SER A 472 -9.66 -93.34 -21.02
N LEU A 473 -9.82 -94.67 -20.90
CA LEU A 473 -9.81 -95.65 -21.99
C LEU A 473 -11.02 -96.59 -21.79
N PRO A 474 -11.49 -97.29 -22.85
CA PRO A 474 -12.88 -97.21 -23.30
C PRO A 474 -13.66 -98.54 -23.16
N GLU A 475 -14.89 -98.53 -23.74
CA GLU A 475 -15.75 -99.65 -24.19
C GLU A 475 -17.10 -99.83 -23.44
N THR A 476 -18.22 -99.36 -24.02
CA THR A 476 -19.29 -100.06 -24.82
C THR A 476 -20.41 -100.62 -23.90
N PRO A 477 -21.69 -100.87 -24.31
CA PRO A 477 -22.28 -100.76 -25.64
C PRO A 477 -23.72 -100.17 -25.74
N ALA A 478 -24.15 -100.06 -27.01
CA ALA A 478 -25.47 -100.40 -27.58
C ALA A 478 -26.61 -99.35 -27.66
N ALA A 479 -27.00 -99.12 -28.92
CA ALA A 479 -28.35 -99.03 -29.52
C ALA A 479 -29.43 -98.23 -28.75
N ASN A 480 -30.11 -97.26 -29.35
CA ASN A 480 -30.71 -97.21 -30.68
C ASN A 480 -31.05 -95.74 -31.01
#